data_AF-A0A914V565-F1
#
_entry.id   AF-A0A914V565-F1
#
_cell.length_a   1.000
_cell.length_b   1.000
_cell.length_c   1.000
_cell.angle_alpha   90.00
_cell.angle_beta   90.00
_cell.angle_gamma   90.00
#
_symmetry.space_group_name_H-M   'P 1'
#
loop_
_entity.id
_entity.type
_entity.pdbx_description
1 polymer ?
#
loop_
_entity_poly.entity_id
_entity_poly.type
_entity_poly.pdbx_seq_one_letter_code
_entity_poly.pdbx_strand_id
1 'polypeptide(L)'
;MGILDQIEALNWVKRYVSYFGGDPNAVTIDGQSAGAESISFLTLSPLTKGLFKQAIIESGTAFSPGAISYSDSQTDACKQA
;
A
#
# COMPACT_ATOMS: atom_id res chain seq x y z
N MET A 1 -6.54 7.48 5.34
CA MET A 1 -5.53 8.55 5.39
C MET A 1 -4.19 7.91 5.70
N GLY A 2 -3.13 8.22 4.95
CA GLY A 2 -1.80 7.60 5.12
C GLY A 2 -1.21 6.97 3.84
N ILE A 3 -2.04 6.49 2.89
CA ILE A 3 -1.52 5.87 1.65
C ILE A 3 -0.79 6.89 0.77
N LEU A 4 -1.29 8.12 0.64
CA LEU A 4 -0.60 9.16 -0.13
C LEU A 4 0.74 9.55 0.51
N ASP A 5 0.81 9.57 1.84
CA ASP A 5 2.05 9.85 2.56
C ASP A 5 3.07 8.72 2.33
N GLN A 6 2.62 7.46 2.37
CA GLN A 6 3.47 6.32 2.04
C GLN A 6 3.93 6.34 0.58
N ILE A 7 3.09 6.76 -0.36
CA ILE A 7 3.50 6.97 -1.77
C ILE A 7 4.60 8.03 -1.86
N GLU A 8 4.47 9.14 -1.13
CA GLU A 8 5.52 10.17 -1.16
C GLU A 8 6.81 9.70 -0.48
N ALA A 9 6.71 8.89 0.58
CA ALA A 9 7.87 8.22 1.16
C ALA A 9 8.56 7.28 0.16
N LEU A 10 7.80 6.53 -0.65
CA LEU A 10 8.35 5.69 -1.71
C LEU A 10 9.01 6.52 -2.82
N ASN A 11 8.42 7.66 -3.21
CA ASN A 11 9.05 8.60 -4.14
C ASN A 11 10.37 9.15 -3.57
N TRP A 12 10.43 9.41 -2.27
CA TRP A 12 11.65 9.84 -1.61
C TRP A 12 12.71 8.73 -1.64
N VAL A 13 12.36 7.50 -1.25
CA VAL A 13 13.27 6.35 -1.30
C VAL A 13 13.79 6.15 -2.73
N LYS A 14 12.90 6.14 -3.73
CA LYS A 14 13.27 5.98 -5.14
C LYS A 14 14.27 7.04 -5.61
N ARG A 15 14.13 8.29 -5.14
CA ARG A 15 15.00 9.42 -5.50
C ARG A 15 16.34 9.41 -4.76
N TYR A 16 16.37 8.94 -3.51
CA TYR A 16 17.52 9.21 -2.63
C TYR A 16 18.27 7.98 -2.13
N VAL A 17 17.71 6.77 -2.23
CA VAL A 17 18.34 5.57 -1.64
C VAL A 17 19.74 5.28 -2.20
N SER A 18 20.05 5.71 -3.43
CA SER A 18 21.39 5.57 -4.02
C SER A 18 22.47 6.35 -3.28
N TYR A 19 22.14 7.50 -2.66
CA TYR A 19 23.09 8.26 -1.84
C TYR A 19 23.47 7.53 -0.54
N PHE A 20 22.68 6.53 -0.14
CA PHE A 20 22.94 5.67 1.01
C PHE A 20 23.50 4.30 0.62
N GLY A 21 23.84 4.10 -0.66
CA GLY A 21 24.39 2.84 -1.18
C GLY A 21 23.36 1.77 -1.52
N GLY A 22 22.06 2.09 -1.52
CA GLY A 22 21.01 1.17 -1.97
C GLY A 22 20.75 1.26 -3.47
N ASP A 23 20.11 0.23 -4.03
CA ASP A 23 19.67 0.23 -5.44
C ASP A 23 18.20 0.63 -5.55
N PRO A 24 17.87 1.79 -6.18
CA PRO A 24 16.49 2.23 -6.37
C PRO A 24 15.65 1.25 -7.24
N ASN A 25 16.26 0.32 -7.96
CA ASN A 25 15.58 -0.69 -8.77
C ASN A 25 15.35 -2.03 -8.04
N ALA A 26 15.89 -2.18 -6.83
CA ALA A 26 15.79 -3.38 -6.00
C ALA A 26 15.16 -3.09 -4.62
N VAL A 27 14.24 -2.12 -4.54
CA VAL A 27 13.52 -1.78 -3.31
C VAL A 27 12.47 -2.85 -2.99
N THR A 28 12.50 -3.39 -1.77
CA THR A 28 11.47 -4.27 -1.20
C THR A 28 10.72 -3.53 -0.10
N ILE A 29 9.40 -3.53 -0.17
CA ILE A 29 8.54 -3.02 0.91
C ILE A 29 7.98 -4.17 1.73
N ASP A 30 7.85 -3.96 3.03
CA ASP A 30 7.36 -4.95 3.98
C ASP A 30 6.41 -4.28 4.98
N GLY A 31 5.45 -5.04 5.49
CA GLY A 31 4.50 -4.56 6.47
C GLY A 31 3.68 -5.67 7.12
N GLN A 32 3.28 -5.40 8.38
CA GLN A 32 2.51 -6.31 9.22
C GLN A 32 1.17 -5.69 9.63
N SER A 33 0.09 -6.48 9.72
CA SER A 33 -1.25 -6.03 10.13
C SER A 33 -1.72 -4.85 9.26
N ALA A 34 -2.07 -3.69 9.84
CA ALA A 34 -2.41 -2.47 9.09
C ALA A 34 -1.29 -2.01 8.12
N GLY A 35 -0.03 -2.34 8.41
CA GLY A 35 1.09 -2.17 7.49
C GLY A 35 0.97 -3.09 6.29
N ALA A 36 0.61 -4.36 6.48
CA ALA A 36 0.39 -5.33 5.40
C ALA A 36 -0.81 -4.91 4.52
N GLU A 37 -1.88 -4.39 5.12
CA GLU A 37 -3.02 -3.80 4.40
C GLU A 37 -2.55 -2.64 3.53
N SER A 38 -1.71 -1.76 4.09
CA SER A 38 -1.12 -0.64 3.37
C SER A 38 -0.23 -1.10 2.19
N ILE A 39 0.67 -2.07 2.41
CA ILE A 39 1.50 -2.65 1.34
C ILE A 39 0.60 -3.24 0.26
N SER A 40 -0.46 -3.95 0.64
CA SER A 40 -1.41 -4.52 -0.31
C SER A 40 -2.07 -3.43 -1.16
N PHE A 41 -2.52 -2.31 -0.60
CA PHE A 41 -3.02 -1.16 -1.38
C PHE A 41 -1.95 -0.56 -2.29
N LEU A 42 -0.71 -0.44 -1.82
CA LEU A 42 0.40 0.07 -2.62
C LEU A 42 0.73 -0.86 -3.80
N THR A 43 0.54 -2.18 -3.68
CA THR A 43 0.71 -3.11 -4.83
C THR A 43 -0.39 -2.99 -5.89
N LEU A 44 -1.60 -2.56 -5.49
CA LEU A 44 -2.75 -2.42 -6.38
C LEU A 44 -2.81 -1.05 -7.05
N SER A 45 -2.21 -0.02 -6.46
CA SER A 45 -2.29 1.36 -6.94
C SER A 45 -1.46 1.57 -8.21
N PRO A 46 -2.00 2.20 -9.27
CA PRO A 46 -1.20 2.59 -10.43
C PRO A 46 -0.19 3.71 -10.11
N LEU A 47 -0.41 4.47 -9.02
CA LEU A 47 0.45 5.59 -8.62
C LEU A 47 1.82 5.14 -8.10
N THR A 48 1.93 3.89 -7.65
CA THR A 48 3.17 3.31 -7.12
C THR A 48 3.98 2.54 -8.17
N LYS A 49 3.54 2.54 -9.42
CA LYS A 49 4.16 1.76 -10.49
C LYS A 49 5.64 2.15 -10.65
N GLY A 50 6.53 1.18 -10.44
CA GLY A 50 7.98 1.35 -10.57
C GLY A 50 8.68 1.95 -9.34
N LEU A 51 7.95 2.22 -8.25
CA LEU A 51 8.53 2.75 -7.01
C LEU A 51 9.21 1.68 -6.15
N PHE A 52 8.76 0.43 -6.24
CA PHE A 52 9.37 -0.73 -5.58
C PHE A 52 9.32 -1.95 -6.50
N LYS A 53 10.10 -2.99 -6.15
CA LYS A 53 10.27 -4.22 -6.93
C LYS A 53 9.58 -5.42 -6.32
N GLN A 54 9.60 -5.53 -5.00
CA GLN A 54 9.06 -6.68 -4.25
C GLN A 54 8.24 -6.18 -3.06
N ALA A 55 7.31 -7.00 -2.59
CA ALA A 55 6.46 -6.73 -1.44
C ALA A 55 6.34 -7.97 -0.56
N ILE A 56 6.42 -7.78 0.76
CA ILE A 56 6.11 -8.78 1.79
C ILE A 56 4.88 -8.27 2.56
N ILE A 57 3.93 -9.16 2.78
CA ILE A 57 2.59 -8.83 3.30
C ILE A 57 2.29 -9.79 4.45
N GLU A 58 2.40 -9.32 5.69
CA GLU A 58 2.32 -10.16 6.88
C GLU A 58 1.01 -9.94 7.66
N SER A 59 0.14 -10.96 7.69
CA SER A 59 -1.08 -10.95 8.52
C SER A 59 -2.03 -9.75 8.30
N GLY A 60 -2.21 -9.32 7.05
CA GLY A 60 -3.20 -8.30 6.64
C GLY A 60 -3.20 -8.11 5.13
N THR A 61 -4.32 -7.73 4.51
CA THR A 61 -4.43 -7.47 3.06
C THR A 61 -5.43 -6.34 2.78
N ALA A 62 -5.47 -5.81 1.57
CA ALA A 62 -6.48 -4.84 1.14
C ALA A 62 -7.93 -5.35 1.27
N PHE A 63 -8.12 -6.67 1.45
CA PHE A 63 -9.42 -7.32 1.64
C PHE A 63 -9.69 -7.70 3.10
N SER A 64 -8.80 -7.36 4.03
CA SER A 64 -9.05 -7.55 5.46
C SER A 64 -10.32 -6.81 5.90
N PRO A 65 -11.13 -7.38 6.80
CA PRO A 65 -12.27 -6.67 7.38
C PRO A 65 -11.81 -5.35 8.03
N GLY A 66 -12.42 -4.24 7.63
CA GLY A 66 -12.06 -2.91 8.13
C GLY A 66 -10.94 -2.19 7.38
N ALA A 67 -10.22 -2.86 6.47
CA ALA A 67 -9.20 -2.22 5.63
C ALA A 67 -9.81 -1.22 4.63
N ILE A 68 -11.05 -1.47 4.20
CA ILE A 68 -11.85 -0.56 3.39
C ILE A 68 -13.09 -0.19 4.21
N SER A 69 -13.25 1.10 4.48
CA SER A 69 -14.51 1.65 4.97
C SER A 69 -15.39 1.99 3.77
N TYR A 70 -16.51 1.29 3.62
CA TYR A 70 -17.54 1.67 2.66
C TYR A 70 -18.34 2.85 3.23
N SER A 71 -18.66 3.83 2.40
CA SER A 71 -19.66 4.83 2.76
C SER A 71 -21.04 4.18 2.82
N ASP A 72 -21.89 4.62 3.75
CA ASP A 72 -23.22 4.04 4.02
C ASP A 72 -24.11 3.87 2.78
N SER A 73 -23.88 4.66 1.72
CA SER A 73 -24.57 4.55 0.43
C SER A 73 -24.43 3.20 -0.29
N GLN A 74 -23.43 2.37 0.07
CA GLN A 74 -23.24 1.05 -0.55
C GLN A 74 -23.79 -0.10 0.32
N THR A 75 -24.03 0.14 1.61
CA THR A 75 -24.49 -0.89 2.56
C THR A 75 -25.99 -1.18 2.42
N ASP A 76 -26.78 -0.20 1.96
CA ASP A 76 -28.22 -0.36 1.75
C ASP A 76 -28.57 -1.25 0.55
N ALA A 77 -27.72 -1.28 -0.48
CA ALA A 77 -27.92 -2.10 -1.66
C ALA A 77 -27.86 -3.61 -1.37
N CYS A 78 -27.14 -4.02 -0.32
CA CYS A 78 -27.00 -5.42 0.07
C CYS A 78 -28.06 -5.87 1.09
N LYS A 79 -28.79 -4.93 1.72
CA LYS A 79 -29.85 -5.24 2.70
C LYS A 79 -31.25 -5.38 2.08
N GLN A 80 -31.39 -5.12 0.78
CA GLN A 80 -32.66 -5.17 0.03
C GLN A 80 -32.76 -6.35 -0.97
N ALA A 81 -31.81 -7.28 -0.95
CA ALA A 81 -31.83 -8.53 -1.71
C ALA A 81 -31.98 -9.73 -0.76
#